data_AF-A0A673I6R6-F1
#
_entry.id   AF-A0A673I6R6-F1
#
_cell.length_a   1.000
_cell.length_b   1.000
_cell.length_c   1.000
_cell.angle_alpha   90.00
_cell.angle_beta   90.00
_cell.angle_gamma   90.00
#
_symmetry.space_group_name_H-M   'P 1'
#
loop_
_entity.id
_entity.type
_entity.pdbx_description
1 polymer ?
#
loop_
_entity_poly.entity_id
_entity_poly.type
_entity_poly.pdbx_seq_one_letter_code
_entity_poly.pdbx_strand_id
1 'polypeptide(L)'
;RPRHVAYPLLNLTSSQLCVRGQQDSLKGQAVVVMRGGCDFGQKALVAQDLGASVLLIASIKNMLTPSVNNSVFSKMKIPLALVRHRDVLDGMEVRLYAPPVPPFDASIIVMLMLAVFTVTMVARHHRYSELSLYSPLKVLLFVAMMCVMLVLMYFFYRWLVYVIIVIFCLASASALYNCL
;
A
#
# COMPACT_ATOMS: atom_id res chain seq x y z
N ARG A 1 13.04 -4.89 -10.62
CA ARG A 1 13.99 -3.93 -10.01
C ARG A 1 13.18 -2.75 -9.47
N PRO A 2 13.16 -2.47 -8.16
CA PRO A 2 12.53 -1.24 -7.66
C PRO A 2 13.27 -0.03 -8.25
N ARG A 3 12.53 0.87 -8.91
CA ARG A 3 13.04 2.14 -9.42
C ARG A 3 13.10 3.11 -8.25
N HIS A 4 14.23 3.16 -7.55
CA HIS A 4 14.51 4.27 -6.64
C HIS A 4 14.79 5.48 -7.51
N VAL A 5 13.81 6.37 -7.66
CA VAL A 5 14.01 7.66 -8.31
C VAL A 5 14.18 8.69 -7.20
N ALA A 6 15.42 9.08 -6.96
CA ALA A 6 15.75 10.17 -6.06
C ALA A 6 15.61 11.48 -6.85
N TYR A 7 14.87 12.42 -6.30
CA TYR A 7 14.72 13.77 -6.86
C TYR A 7 15.29 14.77 -5.86
N PRO A 8 16.09 15.75 -6.32
CA PRO A 8 16.54 16.83 -5.45
C PRO A 8 15.32 17.62 -4.96
N LEU A 9 15.26 17.85 -3.65
CA LEU A 9 14.12 18.48 -3.00
C LEU A 9 14.36 20.00 -2.95
N LEU A 10 13.50 20.77 -3.61
CA LEU A 10 13.49 22.22 -3.57
C LEU A 10 12.47 22.71 -2.53
N ASN A 11 12.98 23.48 -1.57
CA ASN A 11 12.17 24.06 -0.51
C ASN A 11 11.55 25.39 -0.97
N LEU A 12 10.27 25.34 -1.37
CA LEU A 12 9.47 26.51 -1.74
C LEU A 12 8.42 26.85 -0.68
N THR A 13 8.70 26.50 0.58
CA THR A 13 7.81 26.72 1.74
C THR A 13 7.48 28.21 1.95
N SER A 14 8.32 29.12 1.47
CA SER A 14 8.11 30.58 1.48
C SER A 14 7.13 31.08 0.40
N SER A 15 6.88 30.30 -0.65
CA SER A 15 6.02 30.68 -1.78
C SER A 15 4.77 29.80 -1.83
N GLN A 16 3.60 30.40 -2.09
CA GLN A 16 2.33 29.65 -2.11
C GLN A 16 2.00 29.05 -3.48
N LEU A 17 2.86 29.15 -4.50
CA LEU A 17 2.71 28.53 -5.84
C LEU A 17 1.30 28.65 -6.45
N CYS A 18 0.65 29.81 -6.27
CA CYS A 18 -0.72 30.05 -6.74
C CYS A 18 -0.77 30.75 -8.11
N VAL A 19 0.33 31.41 -8.50
CA VAL A 19 0.41 32.22 -9.73
C VAL A 19 1.46 31.63 -10.67
N ARG A 20 1.13 31.61 -11.97
CA ARG A 20 2.06 31.23 -13.04
C ARG A 20 3.14 32.29 -13.19
N GLY A 21 4.41 31.87 -13.20
CA GLY A 21 5.56 32.78 -13.41
C GLY A 21 6.20 33.35 -12.15
N GLN A 22 5.87 32.81 -10.96
CA GLN A 22 6.47 33.28 -9.69
C GLN A 22 7.85 32.65 -9.38
N GLN A 23 8.26 31.62 -10.14
CA GLN A 23 9.47 30.82 -9.92
C GLN A 23 10.05 30.35 -11.26
N ASP A 24 11.37 30.14 -11.29
CA ASP A 24 12.09 29.57 -12.43
C ASP A 24 11.81 28.07 -12.62
N SER A 25 12.16 27.54 -13.79
CA SER A 25 11.89 26.16 -14.25
C SER A 25 12.31 25.07 -13.23
N LEU A 26 11.33 24.33 -12.70
CA LEU A 26 11.48 23.27 -11.67
C LEU A 26 11.73 21.87 -12.26
N LYS A 27 12.41 21.80 -13.41
CA LYS A 27 12.58 20.56 -14.19
C LYS A 27 13.29 19.48 -13.38
N GLY A 28 12.59 18.36 -13.18
CA GLY A 28 13.18 17.16 -12.58
C GLY A 28 13.38 17.24 -11.07
N GLN A 29 12.79 18.22 -10.39
CA GLN A 29 12.93 18.40 -8.94
C GLN A 29 11.65 18.01 -8.19
N ALA A 30 11.79 17.59 -6.94
CA ALA A 30 10.69 17.45 -6.01
C ALA A 30 10.48 18.79 -5.30
N VAL A 31 9.26 19.29 -5.24
CA VAL A 31 8.98 20.64 -4.74
C VAL A 31 8.11 20.54 -3.49
N VAL A 32 8.48 21.25 -2.42
CA VAL A 32 7.65 21.35 -1.22
C VAL A 32 7.09 22.74 -1.04
N VAL A 33 5.78 22.84 -0.76
CA VAL A 33 5.04 24.09 -0.59
C VAL A 33 4.18 24.05 0.66
N MET A 34 3.88 25.21 1.24
CA MET A 34 2.96 25.30 2.38
C MET A 34 1.50 25.15 1.98
N ARG A 35 0.72 24.49 2.85
CA ARG A 35 -0.75 24.48 2.80
C ARG A 35 -1.30 25.89 3.03
N GLY A 36 -2.26 26.30 2.20
CA GLY A 36 -2.91 27.62 2.24
C GLY A 36 -2.69 28.45 0.97
N GLY A 37 -3.44 29.53 0.79
CA GLY A 37 -3.29 30.47 -0.35
C GLY A 37 -4.15 30.18 -1.57
N CYS A 38 -4.28 28.92 -1.96
CA CYS A 38 -5.12 28.46 -3.08
C CYS A 38 -5.38 26.96 -2.96
N ASP A 39 -6.26 26.42 -3.82
CA ASP A 39 -6.61 25.00 -3.82
C ASP A 39 -5.42 24.10 -4.17
N PHE A 40 -5.44 22.87 -3.63
CA PHE A 40 -4.36 21.90 -3.80
C PHE A 40 -4.19 21.50 -5.27
N GLY A 41 -5.31 21.39 -6.01
CA GLY A 41 -5.29 21.10 -7.44
C GLY A 41 -4.71 22.23 -8.29
N GLN A 42 -4.84 23.49 -7.86
CA GLN A 42 -4.24 24.63 -8.56
C GLN A 42 -2.71 24.66 -8.39
N LYS A 43 -2.21 24.43 -7.16
CA LYS A 43 -0.76 24.33 -6.87
C LYS A 43 -0.11 23.21 -7.66
N ALA A 44 -0.79 22.07 -7.72
CA ALA A 44 -0.46 20.92 -8.54
C ALA A 44 -0.25 21.25 -10.02
N LEU A 45 -1.21 21.99 -10.59
CA LEU A 45 -1.17 22.36 -12.01
C LEU A 45 -0.03 23.34 -12.29
N VAL A 46 0.19 24.33 -11.42
CA VAL A 46 1.31 25.27 -11.55
C VAL A 46 2.66 24.55 -11.40
N ALA A 47 2.80 23.65 -10.43
CA ALA A 47 4.03 22.87 -10.24
C ALA A 47 4.33 21.96 -11.46
N GLN A 48 3.29 21.35 -12.04
CA GLN A 48 3.41 20.55 -13.26
C GLN A 48 3.78 21.40 -14.48
N ASP A 49 3.16 22.58 -14.64
CA ASP A 49 3.49 23.55 -15.71
C ASP A 49 4.96 23.99 -15.62
N LEU A 50 5.51 24.09 -14.40
CA LEU A 50 6.92 24.42 -14.14
C LEU A 50 7.88 23.22 -14.30
N GLY A 51 7.38 22.01 -14.56
CA GLY A 51 8.19 20.81 -14.81
C GLY A 51 8.62 20.01 -13.56
N ALA A 52 7.97 20.23 -12.42
CA ALA A 52 8.23 19.47 -11.20
C ALA A 52 7.91 17.98 -11.38
N SER A 53 8.69 17.09 -10.77
CA SER A 53 8.46 15.64 -10.83
C SER A 53 7.60 15.10 -9.69
N VAL A 54 7.60 15.79 -8.54
CA VAL A 54 6.84 15.43 -7.33
C VAL A 54 6.42 16.72 -6.63
N LEU A 55 5.18 16.79 -6.13
CA LEU A 55 4.71 17.91 -5.31
C LEU A 55 4.36 17.44 -3.89
N LEU A 56 4.97 18.09 -2.90
CA LEU A 56 4.75 17.86 -1.48
C LEU A 56 4.07 19.08 -0.86
N ILE A 57 3.00 18.86 -0.11
CA ILE A 57 2.25 19.95 0.53
C ILE A 57 2.35 19.82 2.04
N ALA A 58 3.10 20.74 2.64
CA ALA A 58 3.36 20.78 4.07
C ALA A 58 2.14 21.37 4.82
N SER A 59 1.57 20.60 5.74
CA SER A 59 0.46 21.05 6.60
C SER A 59 0.87 21.07 8.07
N ILE A 60 0.50 22.16 8.77
CA ILE A 60 0.67 22.29 10.23
C ILE A 60 -0.56 21.75 10.98
N LYS A 61 -1.74 21.76 10.32
CA LYS A 61 -3.02 21.28 10.87
C LYS A 61 -3.33 19.86 10.37
N ASN A 62 -4.35 19.22 10.97
CA ASN A 62 -4.81 17.86 10.65
C ASN A 62 -4.80 17.55 9.14
N MET A 63 -4.30 16.36 8.80
CA MET A 63 -4.11 15.82 7.46
C MET A 63 -5.44 15.37 6.85
N LEU A 64 -6.39 16.31 6.76
CA LEU A 64 -7.64 16.11 6.05
C LEU A 64 -7.35 16.33 4.57
N THR A 65 -7.58 15.30 3.75
CA THR A 65 -7.60 15.45 2.31
C THR A 65 -8.71 16.44 1.97
N PRO A 66 -8.41 17.55 1.29
CA PRO A 66 -9.46 18.45 0.80
C PRO A 66 -10.44 17.67 -0.08
N SER A 67 -11.73 17.99 0.03
CA SER A 67 -12.71 17.57 -0.96
C SER A 67 -12.37 18.26 -2.27
N VAL A 68 -11.93 17.47 -3.23
CA VAL A 68 -11.33 17.91 -4.48
C VAL A 68 -12.36 17.82 -5.60
N ASN A 69 -12.34 18.80 -6.49
CA ASN A 69 -13.14 18.76 -7.71
C ASN A 69 -12.47 17.85 -8.76
N ASN A 70 -13.19 16.83 -9.25
CA ASN A 70 -12.66 15.76 -10.12
C ASN A 70 -12.04 16.26 -11.45
N SER A 71 -12.50 17.42 -11.95
CA SER A 71 -12.05 18.01 -13.21
C SER A 71 -10.61 18.51 -13.20
N VAL A 72 -10.02 18.73 -12.02
CA VAL A 72 -8.66 19.26 -11.87
C VAL A 72 -7.64 18.11 -11.83
N PHE A 73 -8.00 16.99 -11.22
CA PHE A 73 -7.13 15.81 -11.12
C PHE A 73 -6.95 15.07 -12.44
N SER A 74 -7.93 15.12 -13.36
CA SER A 74 -7.80 14.49 -14.67
C SER A 74 -6.69 15.09 -15.54
N LYS A 75 -6.20 16.29 -15.21
CA LYS A 75 -5.09 16.96 -15.90
C LYS A 75 -3.73 16.71 -15.25
N MET A 76 -3.71 16.08 -14.08
CA MET A 76 -2.52 15.96 -13.24
C MET A 76 -1.74 14.68 -13.55
N LYS A 77 -0.45 14.81 -13.87
CA LYS A 77 0.46 13.69 -14.21
C LYS A 77 1.52 13.41 -13.15
N ILE A 78 1.64 14.26 -12.14
CA ILE A 78 2.65 14.15 -11.08
C ILE A 78 2.04 13.62 -9.78
N PRO A 79 2.76 12.82 -8.98
CA PRO A 79 2.30 12.40 -7.66
C PRO A 79 2.24 13.60 -6.69
N LEU A 80 1.17 13.64 -5.89
CA LEU A 80 0.93 14.64 -4.84
C LEU A 80 0.84 13.94 -3.49
N ALA A 81 1.58 14.45 -2.49
CA ALA A 81 1.52 13.94 -1.12
C ALA A 81 1.37 15.08 -0.11
N LEU A 82 0.54 14.87 0.90
CA LEU A 82 0.49 15.73 2.08
C LEU A 82 1.52 15.25 3.10
N VAL A 83 2.32 16.16 3.62
CA VAL A 83 3.34 15.88 4.63
C VAL A 83 3.18 16.84 5.79
N ARG A 84 3.58 16.43 7.00
CA ARG A 84 3.55 17.32 8.16
C ARG A 84 4.71 18.31 8.08
N HIS A 85 4.46 19.56 8.44
CA HIS A 85 5.49 20.63 8.31
C HIS A 85 6.77 20.35 9.12
N ARG A 86 6.66 19.68 10.28
CA ARG A 86 7.84 19.31 11.09
C ARG A 86 8.73 18.30 10.37
N ASP A 87 8.15 17.32 9.68
CA ASP A 87 8.88 16.27 8.96
C ASP A 87 9.63 16.80 7.73
N VAL A 88 9.26 18.00 7.24
CA VAL A 88 9.94 18.67 6.12
C VAL A 88 11.16 19.48 6.58
N LEU A 89 11.14 20.00 7.81
CA LEU A 89 12.20 20.86 8.35
C LEU A 89 13.45 20.07 8.77
N ASP A 90 13.30 18.77 9.07
CA ASP A 90 14.40 17.88 9.41
C ASP A 90 15.27 17.45 8.20
N GLY A 91 14.99 18.03 7.03
CA GLY A 91 15.93 18.11 5.91
C GLY A 91 16.57 16.79 5.51
N MET A 92 15.89 15.98 4.68
CA MET A 92 16.57 14.91 3.95
C MET A 92 15.75 14.45 2.75
N GLU A 93 16.44 14.11 1.67
CA GLU A 93 15.93 13.61 0.38
C GLU A 93 14.62 12.83 0.50
N VAL A 94 13.63 13.17 -0.33
CA VAL A 94 12.40 12.38 -0.43
C VAL A 94 12.64 11.25 -1.42
N ARG A 95 12.67 10.02 -0.89
CA ARG A 95 12.72 8.80 -1.71
C ARG A 95 11.33 8.20 -1.73
N LEU A 96 10.74 8.07 -2.92
CA LEU A 96 9.54 7.25 -3.07
C LEU A 96 9.93 5.79 -2.85
N TYR A 97 9.42 5.21 -1.77
CA TYR A 97 9.62 3.81 -1.43
C TYR A 97 8.32 3.05 -1.71
N ALA A 98 8.35 2.14 -2.67
CA ALA A 98 7.33 1.10 -2.80
C ALA A 98 7.84 -0.13 -2.03
N PRO A 99 7.17 -0.56 -0.94
CA PRO A 99 7.56 -1.75 -0.21
C PRO A 99 7.64 -2.96 -1.16
N PRO A 100 8.74 -3.73 -1.13
CA PRO A 100 8.84 -4.94 -1.92
C PRO A 100 7.82 -5.95 -1.40
N VAL A 101 6.87 -6.33 -2.24
CA VAL A 101 5.96 -7.44 -1.93
C VAL A 101 6.76 -8.75 -1.96
N PRO A 102 6.60 -9.63 -0.96
CA PRO A 102 7.27 -10.93 -0.96
C PRO A 102 6.78 -11.78 -2.14
N PRO A 103 7.66 -12.60 -2.75
CA PRO A 103 7.30 -13.37 -3.95
C PRO A 103 6.37 -14.58 -3.67
N PHE A 104 6.29 -15.06 -2.42
CA PHE A 104 5.47 -16.21 -2.04
C PHE A 104 4.83 -16.03 -0.67
N ASP A 105 3.51 -15.84 -0.66
CA ASP A 105 2.66 -15.90 0.53
C ASP A 105 2.08 -17.30 0.70
N ALA A 106 1.87 -17.76 1.94
CA ALA A 106 1.27 -19.07 2.24
C ALA A 106 -0.11 -19.27 1.58
N SER A 107 -0.84 -18.18 1.33
CA SER A 107 -2.11 -18.19 0.59
C SER A 107 -1.97 -18.69 -0.84
N ILE A 108 -0.87 -18.39 -1.53
CA ILE A 108 -0.61 -18.82 -2.91
C ILE A 108 -0.40 -20.34 -2.97
N ILE A 109 0.30 -20.89 -1.98
CA ILE A 109 0.51 -22.35 -1.85
C ILE A 109 -0.82 -23.05 -1.57
N VAL A 110 -1.65 -22.49 -0.69
CA VAL A 110 -2.98 -23.05 -0.38
C VAL A 110 -3.88 -23.04 -1.63
N MET A 111 -3.91 -21.96 -2.40
CA MET A 111 -4.69 -21.88 -3.64
C MET A 111 -4.21 -22.89 -4.69
N LEU A 112 -2.90 -23.09 -4.82
CA LEU A 112 -2.33 -24.09 -5.74
C LEU A 112 -2.74 -25.51 -5.36
N MET A 113 -2.69 -25.86 -4.07
CA MET A 113 -3.09 -27.17 -3.58
C MET A 113 -4.59 -27.44 -3.78
N LEU A 114 -5.44 -26.44 -3.53
CA LEU A 114 -6.88 -26.52 -3.81
C LEU A 114 -7.16 -26.71 -5.31
N ALA A 115 -6.45 -25.99 -6.18
CA ALA A 115 -6.59 -26.12 -7.63
C ALA A 115 -6.19 -27.52 -8.13
N VAL A 116 -5.04 -28.05 -7.69
CA VAL A 116 -4.60 -29.41 -8.08
C VAL A 116 -5.55 -30.47 -7.55
N PHE A 117 -6.06 -30.32 -6.33
CA PHE A 117 -7.03 -31.26 -5.76
C PHE A 117 -8.36 -31.27 -6.55
N THR A 118 -8.93 -30.10 -6.84
CA THR A 118 -10.19 -30.02 -7.60
C THR A 118 -10.03 -30.56 -9.02
N VAL A 119 -8.93 -30.23 -9.72
CA VAL A 119 -8.64 -30.75 -11.07
C VAL A 119 -8.42 -32.25 -11.06
N THR A 120 -7.71 -32.81 -10.09
CA THR A 120 -7.49 -34.27 -10.00
C THR A 120 -8.78 -35.03 -9.67
N MET A 121 -9.66 -34.47 -8.84
CA MET A 121 -10.98 -35.04 -8.56
C MET A 121 -11.91 -34.99 -9.78
N VAL A 122 -11.92 -33.87 -10.52
CA VAL A 122 -12.69 -33.70 -11.75
C VAL A 122 -12.13 -34.54 -12.90
N ALA A 123 -10.82 -34.66 -13.03
CA ALA A 123 -10.19 -35.52 -14.05
C ALA A 123 -10.43 -37.01 -13.75
N ARG A 124 -10.42 -37.39 -12.47
CA ARG A 124 -10.74 -38.76 -12.04
C ARG A 124 -12.21 -39.10 -12.24
N HIS A 125 -13.10 -38.10 -12.18
CA HIS A 125 -14.53 -38.23 -12.50
C HIS A 125 -14.75 -38.71 -13.96
N HIS A 126 -13.89 -38.31 -14.91
CA HIS A 126 -14.04 -38.70 -16.31
C HIS A 126 -13.73 -40.19 -16.60
N ARG A 127 -13.07 -40.90 -15.67
CA ARG A 127 -12.80 -42.36 -15.75
C ARG A 127 -13.71 -43.21 -14.85
N TYR A 128 -14.63 -42.60 -14.10
CA TYR A 128 -15.47 -43.27 -13.10
C TYR A 128 -16.96 -43.25 -13.44
N SER A 129 -17.31 -42.88 -14.69
CA SER A 129 -18.68 -42.88 -15.20
C SER A 129 -19.35 -44.27 -15.20
N GLU A 130 -18.62 -45.36 -14.95
CA GLU A 130 -19.15 -46.74 -14.99
C GLU A 130 -19.12 -47.52 -13.66
N LEU A 131 -18.52 -47.05 -12.55
CA LEU A 131 -18.48 -47.88 -11.31
C LEU A 131 -18.46 -47.14 -9.97
N SER A 132 -19.33 -46.15 -9.77
CA SER A 132 -20.14 -45.97 -8.55
C SER A 132 -20.65 -44.55 -8.53
N LEU A 133 -21.81 -44.40 -9.14
CA LEU A 133 -22.70 -43.27 -8.95
C LEU A 133 -22.79 -42.93 -7.44
N TYR A 134 -22.28 -41.75 -7.07
CA TYR A 134 -22.88 -40.92 -6.03
C TYR A 134 -23.13 -41.57 -4.65
N SER A 135 -22.08 -41.97 -3.93
CA SER A 135 -22.23 -42.08 -2.48
C SER A 135 -22.21 -40.65 -1.90
N PRO A 136 -23.31 -40.13 -1.31
CA PRO A 136 -23.34 -38.80 -0.68
C PRO A 136 -22.24 -38.62 0.37
N LEU A 137 -21.71 -39.73 0.88
CA LEU A 137 -20.54 -39.81 1.74
C LEU A 137 -19.28 -39.18 1.13
N LYS A 138 -19.01 -39.36 -0.17
CA LYS A 138 -17.80 -38.81 -0.82
C LYS A 138 -17.85 -37.28 -0.95
N VAL A 139 -19.03 -36.75 -1.24
CA VAL A 139 -19.28 -35.30 -1.27
C VAL A 139 -19.19 -34.72 0.14
N LEU A 140 -19.80 -35.39 1.13
CA LEU A 140 -19.71 -34.99 2.54
C LEU A 140 -18.26 -34.96 3.05
N LEU A 141 -17.45 -35.95 2.69
CA LEU A 141 -16.02 -35.99 3.04
C LEU A 141 -15.23 -34.84 2.40
N PHE A 142 -15.53 -34.49 1.14
CA PHE A 142 -14.88 -33.34 0.48
C PHE A 142 -15.25 -32.01 1.16
N VAL A 143 -16.54 -31.80 1.44
CA VAL A 143 -17.03 -30.60 2.14
C VAL A 143 -16.44 -30.52 3.55
N ALA A 144 -16.38 -31.63 4.29
CA ALA A 144 -15.77 -31.67 5.62
C ALA A 144 -14.28 -31.31 5.58
N MET A 145 -13.52 -31.82 4.60
CA MET A 145 -12.09 -31.48 4.44
C MET A 145 -11.88 -30.00 4.11
N MET A 146 -12.72 -29.41 3.25
CA MET A 146 -12.70 -27.98 2.96
C MET A 146 -13.04 -27.15 4.21
N CYS A 147 -14.07 -27.55 4.96
CA CYS A 147 -14.44 -26.92 6.23
C CYS A 147 -13.31 -27.01 7.26
N VAL A 148 -12.67 -28.17 7.40
CA VAL A 148 -11.53 -28.38 8.32
C VAL A 148 -10.36 -27.49 7.94
N MET A 149 -10.01 -27.38 6.65
CA MET A 149 -8.93 -26.50 6.20
C MET A 149 -9.23 -25.02 6.47
N LEU A 150 -10.47 -24.58 6.24
CA LEU A 150 -10.91 -23.21 6.53
C LEU A 150 -10.92 -22.90 8.03
N VAL A 151 -11.40 -23.84 8.86
CA VAL A 151 -11.37 -23.74 10.33
C VAL A 151 -9.94 -23.75 10.85
N LEU A 152 -9.07 -24.57 10.27
CA LEU A 152 -7.65 -24.61 10.59
C LEU A 152 -6.99 -23.27 10.28
N MET A 153 -7.25 -22.68 9.11
CA MET A 153 -6.77 -21.33 8.76
C MET A 153 -7.31 -20.27 9.72
N TYR A 154 -8.59 -20.34 10.10
CA TYR A 154 -9.21 -19.41 11.05
C TYR A 154 -8.61 -19.55 12.46
N PHE A 155 -8.39 -20.77 12.93
CA PHE A 155 -7.78 -21.05 14.22
C PHE A 155 -6.32 -20.59 14.25
N PHE A 156 -5.53 -20.92 13.21
CA PHE A 156 -4.17 -20.42 13.06
C PHE A 156 -4.12 -18.91 12.96
N TYR A 157 -5.06 -18.26 12.28
CA TYR A 157 -5.09 -16.79 12.18
C TYR A 157 -5.32 -16.16 13.55
N ARG A 158 -6.28 -16.67 14.32
CA ARG A 158 -6.53 -16.20 15.69
C ARG A 158 -5.31 -16.45 16.60
N TRP A 159 -4.72 -17.64 16.55
CA TRP A 159 -3.49 -17.97 17.30
C TRP A 159 -2.30 -17.10 16.89
N LEU A 160 -2.09 -16.88 15.60
CA LEU A 160 -1.00 -16.06 15.04
C LEU A 160 -1.13 -14.61 15.48
N VAL A 161 -2.35 -14.05 15.51
CA VAL A 161 -2.60 -12.71 16.06
C VAL A 161 -2.18 -12.63 17.53
N TYR A 162 -2.56 -13.61 18.36
CA TYR A 162 -2.14 -13.65 19.77
C TYR A 162 -0.61 -13.79 19.91
N VAL A 163 0.02 -14.63 19.09
CA VAL A 163 1.49 -14.81 19.09
C VAL A 163 2.20 -13.51 18.70
N ILE A 164 1.75 -12.80 17.67
CA ILE A 164 2.33 -11.51 17.26
C ILE A 164 2.20 -10.46 18.38
N ILE A 165 1.04 -10.38 19.04
CA ILE A 165 0.83 -9.46 20.17
C ILE A 165 1.82 -9.76 21.29
N VAL A 166 1.98 -11.03 21.67
CA VAL A 166 2.94 -11.44 22.71
C VAL A 166 4.37 -11.11 22.33
N ILE A 167 4.79 -11.38 21.08
CA ILE A 167 6.13 -11.04 20.59
C ILE A 167 6.38 -9.53 20.66
N PHE A 168 5.40 -8.71 20.26
CA PHE A 168 5.52 -7.25 20.33
C PHE A 168 5.65 -6.75 21.77
N CYS A 169 4.87 -7.30 22.70
CA CYS A 169 4.97 -6.99 24.12
C CYS A 169 6.32 -7.42 24.72
N LEU A 170 6.81 -8.61 24.37
CA LEU A 170 8.12 -9.10 24.83
C LEU A 170 9.26 -8.25 24.28
N ALA A 171 9.20 -7.85 23.02
CA ALA A 171 10.19 -6.96 22.41
C ALA A 171 10.18 -5.56 23.05
N SER A 172 9.00 -5.03 23.38
CA SER A 172 8.87 -3.73 24.06
C SER A 172 9.43 -3.78 25.48
N ALA A 173 9.18 -4.86 26.21
CA ALA A 173 9.71 -5.06 27.56
C ALA A 173 11.23 -5.25 27.57
N SER A 174 11.78 -6.01 26.63
CA SER A 174 13.23 -6.21 26.53
C SER A 174 13.96 -4.93 26.11
N ALA A 175 13.37 -4.11 25.23
CA ALA A 175 13.90 -2.80 24.89
C ALA A 175 13.95 -1.85 26.10
N LEU A 176 12.86 -1.80 26.88
CA LEU A 176 12.80 -0.96 28.08
C LEU A 176 13.79 -1.42 29.16
N TYR A 177 13.93 -2.73 29.35
CA TYR A 177 14.89 -3.31 30.29
C TYR A 177 16.34 -2.96 29.92
N ASN A 178 16.68 -2.92 28.64
CA ASN A 178 18.02 -2.54 28.19
C ASN A 178 18.29 -1.03 28.26
N CYS A 179 17.27 -0.20 28.46
CA CYS A 179 17.40 1.25 28.62
C CYS A 179 17.41 1.71 30.09
N LEU A 180 17.07 0.83 31.03
CA LEU A 180 17.09 1.04 32.48
C LEU A 180 18.40 0.54 33.08
#